data_AF-W4UZP5-F1
#
_entry.id   AF-W4UZP5-F1
#
_cell.length_a   1.000
_cell.length_b   1.000
_cell.length_c   1.000
_cell.angle_alpha   90.00
_cell.angle_beta   90.00
_cell.angle_gamma   90.00
#
_symmetry.space_group_name_H-M   'P 1'
#
loop_
_entity.id
_entity.type
_entity.pdbx_description
1 polymer ?
#
loop_
_entity_poly.entity_id
_entity_poly.type
_entity_poly.pdbx_seq_one_letter_code
_entity_poly.pdbx_strand_id
1 'polypeptide(L)'
;MIEKKNAVLLEKRPEEAKKYWLEKLSSEMSCASLPVDFARTDKYKRAECKINFDKKSLDKLLEVYGDNELDLYTFLLTVYKVLLFKYTGQEDITVASPVIGENCKANRIIPLRDFIEDEITFDQLLGRVANTVNEAYENQCYPISDVVICWA
;
A
#
# COMPACT_ATOMS: atom_id res chain seq x y z
N MET A 1 16.63 38.28 12.62
CA MET A 1 15.40 38.40 11.80
C MET A 1 15.74 37.98 10.38
N ILE A 2 15.57 36.70 10.09
CA ILE A 2 15.65 36.11 8.75
C ILE A 2 14.32 35.34 8.60
N GLU A 3 13.70 35.52 7.44
CA GLU A 3 12.27 35.44 7.18
C GLU A 3 11.57 34.14 7.61
N LYS A 4 10.42 34.32 8.27
CA LYS A 4 9.32 33.37 8.36
C LYS A 4 8.72 33.11 6.96
N LYS A 5 9.42 32.37 6.09
CA LYS A 5 8.93 32.03 4.75
C LYS A 5 8.86 30.54 4.40
N ASN A 6 9.25 29.65 5.33
CA ASN A 6 9.27 28.20 5.06
C ASN A 6 8.23 27.39 5.88
N ALA A 7 7.24 28.03 6.48
CA ALA A 7 6.18 27.36 7.26
C ALA A 7 4.90 27.08 6.46
N VAL A 8 5.01 27.03 5.13
CA VAL A 8 3.96 26.53 4.24
C VAL A 8 4.53 25.29 3.56
N LEU A 9 4.85 24.25 4.34
CA LEU A 9 4.75 22.91 3.77
C LEU A 9 3.25 22.73 3.52
N LEU A 10 2.91 22.62 2.23
CA LEU A 10 1.60 22.39 1.67
C LEU A 10 0.80 21.35 2.48
N GLU A 11 0.05 21.80 3.49
CA GLU A 11 -1.07 21.01 3.99
C GLU A 11 -2.10 21.00 2.88
N LYS A 12 -2.09 19.92 2.10
CA LYS A 12 -3.17 19.58 1.17
C LYS A 12 -4.50 19.78 1.91
N ARG A 13 -5.43 20.51 1.29
CA ARG A 13 -6.66 20.90 1.98
C ARG A 13 -7.37 19.64 2.48
N PRO A 14 -7.88 19.60 3.72
CA PRO A 14 -8.54 18.42 4.26
C PRO A 14 -9.64 17.85 3.35
N GLU A 15 -10.34 18.72 2.62
CA GLU A 15 -11.36 18.32 1.64
C GLU A 15 -10.80 17.56 0.43
N GLU A 16 -9.60 17.89 -0.04
CA GLU A 16 -8.94 17.18 -1.14
C GLU A 16 -8.47 15.80 -0.69
N ALA A 17 -7.94 15.70 0.53
CA ALA A 17 -7.55 14.41 1.11
C ALA A 17 -8.77 13.52 1.40
N LYS A 18 -9.85 14.10 1.92
CA LYS A 18 -11.13 13.41 2.07
C LYS A 18 -11.64 12.88 0.74
N LYS A 19 -11.66 13.72 -0.29
CA LYS A 19 -12.10 13.36 -1.63
C LYS A 19 -11.26 12.20 -2.19
N TYR A 20 -9.93 12.29 -2.06
CA TYR A 20 -9.03 11.21 -2.46
C TYR A 20 -9.42 9.88 -1.82
N TRP A 21 -9.57 9.86 -0.48
CA TRP A 21 -9.88 8.60 0.20
C TRP A 21 -11.27 8.07 -0.12
N LEU A 22 -12.27 8.95 -0.28
CA LEU A 22 -13.58 8.56 -0.78
C LEU A 22 -13.44 7.93 -2.17
N GLU A 23 -12.75 8.56 -3.12
CA GLU A 23 -12.58 8.01 -4.46
C GLU A 23 -11.82 6.67 -4.45
N LYS A 24 -10.74 6.58 -3.67
CA LYS A 24 -9.90 5.37 -3.58
C LYS A 24 -10.63 4.20 -2.91
N LEU A 25 -11.52 4.46 -1.94
CA LEU A 25 -12.16 3.44 -1.09
C LEU A 25 -13.69 3.34 -1.26
N SER A 26 -14.30 4.08 -2.17
CA SER A 26 -15.78 4.17 -2.31
C SER A 26 -16.45 2.96 -2.97
N SER A 27 -15.74 2.18 -3.77
CA SER A 27 -16.30 0.96 -4.35
C SER A 27 -16.30 -0.19 -3.35
N GLU A 28 -17.28 -1.09 -3.46
CA GLU A 28 -17.32 -2.34 -2.71
C GLU A 28 -15.98 -3.05 -2.85
N MET A 29 -15.19 -3.03 -1.79
CA MET A 29 -13.91 -3.72 -1.77
C MET A 29 -14.18 -5.20 -1.60
N SER A 30 -13.69 -6.00 -2.54
CA SER A 30 -13.82 -7.44 -2.44
C SER A 30 -13.10 -7.94 -1.19
N CYS A 31 -13.76 -8.80 -0.40
CA CYS A 31 -13.09 -9.44 0.72
C CYS A 31 -11.92 -10.30 0.20
N ALA A 32 -10.79 -10.27 0.89
CA ALA A 32 -9.65 -11.10 0.54
C ALA A 32 -10.03 -12.59 0.59
N SER A 33 -9.84 -13.29 -0.53
CA SER A 33 -10.21 -14.70 -0.72
C SER A 33 -8.98 -15.61 -0.80
N LEU A 34 -8.04 -15.45 0.14
CA LEU A 34 -6.84 -16.28 0.20
C LEU A 34 -7.21 -17.76 0.31
N PRO A 35 -6.51 -18.66 -0.42
CA PRO A 35 -6.66 -20.09 -0.25
C PRO A 35 -6.40 -20.49 1.21
N VAL A 36 -7.33 -21.21 1.81
CA VAL A 36 -7.23 -21.68 3.20
C VAL A 36 -7.23 -23.20 3.24
N ASP A 37 -6.34 -23.76 4.06
CA ASP A 37 -6.29 -25.21 4.30
C ASP A 37 -7.45 -25.68 5.21
N PHE A 38 -7.97 -24.79 6.06
CA PHE A 38 -9.01 -25.08 7.04
C PHE A 38 -10.04 -23.95 7.11
N ALA A 39 -11.27 -24.29 7.49
CA ALA A 39 -12.31 -23.31 7.76
C ALA A 39 -11.89 -22.33 8.87
N ARG A 40 -12.24 -21.06 8.72
CA ARG A 40 -11.93 -20.01 9.69
C ARG A 40 -12.59 -20.31 11.03
N THR A 41 -11.83 -20.19 12.12
CA THR A 41 -12.34 -20.34 13.49
C THR A 41 -12.03 -19.09 14.31
N ASP A 42 -12.78 -18.85 15.38
CA ASP A 42 -12.55 -17.71 16.30
C ASP A 42 -11.27 -17.86 17.14
N LYS A 43 -10.63 -19.03 17.10
CA LYS A 43 -9.37 -19.29 17.79
C LYS A 43 -8.20 -18.97 16.87
N TYR A 44 -7.44 -17.94 17.22
CA TYR A 44 -6.23 -17.55 16.50
C TYR A 44 -4.97 -18.10 17.18
N LYS A 45 -4.13 -18.81 16.42
CA LYS A 45 -2.77 -19.18 16.83
C LYS A 45 -1.79 -18.67 15.78
N ARG A 46 -0.87 -17.81 16.21
CA ARG A 46 0.17 -17.27 15.34
C ARG A 46 1.24 -18.33 15.04
N ALA A 47 1.66 -18.40 13.78
CA ALA A 47 2.88 -19.06 13.35
C ALA A 47 3.72 -18.05 12.54
N GLU A 48 5.03 -18.28 12.48
CA GLU A 48 5.94 -17.46 11.67
C GLU A 48 6.69 -18.37 10.69
N CYS A 49 6.71 -17.97 9.43
CA CYS A 49 7.56 -18.56 8.40
C CYS A 49 8.58 -17.51 7.97
N LYS A 50 9.87 -17.88 7.97
CA LYS A 50 10.95 -17.01 7.52
C LYS A 50 11.48 -17.54 6.20
N ILE A 51 11.52 -16.67 5.20
CA ILE A 51 12.09 -16.96 3.88
C ILE A 51 13.34 -16.08 3.75
N ASN A 52 14.46 -16.69 3.37
CA ASN A 52 15.70 -15.98 3.10
C ASN A 52 15.92 -15.93 1.59
N PHE A 53 16.14 -14.73 1.07
CA PHE A 53 16.56 -14.54 -0.32
C PHE A 53 18.08 -14.67 -0.39
N ASP A 54 18.58 -15.36 -1.41
CA ASP A 54 20.01 -15.47 -1.63
C ASP A 54 20.58 -14.13 -2.13
N LYS A 55 21.88 -13.90 -1.85
CA LYS A 55 22.54 -12.64 -2.17
C LYS A 55 22.47 -12.31 -3.67
N LYS A 56 22.57 -13.31 -4.55
CA LYS A 56 22.55 -13.09 -6.00
C LYS A 56 21.18 -12.58 -6.47
N SER A 57 20.09 -13.07 -5.88
CA SER A 57 18.75 -12.55 -6.16
C SER A 57 18.58 -11.11 -5.68
N LEU A 58 19.12 -10.79 -4.50
CA LEU A 58 19.10 -9.44 -3.94
C LEU A 58 19.95 -8.45 -4.77
N ASP A 59 21.16 -8.84 -5.15
CA ASP A 59 22.07 -7.98 -5.93
C ASP A 59 21.42 -7.65 -7.29
N LYS A 60 20.84 -8.64 -7.97
CA LYS A 60 20.10 -8.41 -9.23
C LYS A 60 18.90 -7.50 -9.05
N LEU A 61 18.19 -7.61 -7.92
CA LEU A 61 17.06 -6.75 -7.63
C LEU A 61 17.52 -5.28 -7.50
N LEU A 62 18.61 -5.05 -6.76
CA LEU A 62 19.18 -3.72 -6.56
C LEU A 62 19.75 -3.14 -7.86
N GLU A 63 20.34 -3.97 -8.73
CA GLU A 63 20.82 -3.56 -10.06
C GLU A 63 19.68 -3.02 -10.95
N VAL A 64 18.47 -3.57 -10.85
CA VAL A 64 17.33 -3.15 -11.66
C VAL A 64 16.77 -1.79 -11.22
N TYR A 65 16.90 -1.42 -9.94
CA TYR A 65 16.21 -0.23 -9.37
C TYR A 65 17.13 0.91 -8.88
N GLY A 66 18.41 0.65 -8.62
CA GLY A 66 19.31 1.62 -7.99
C GLY A 66 19.12 1.74 -6.47
N ASP A 67 19.97 2.53 -5.80
CA ASP A 67 20.13 2.58 -4.33
C ASP A 67 19.02 3.34 -3.56
N ASN A 68 17.79 3.46 -4.08
CA ASN A 68 16.71 4.22 -3.42
C ASN A 68 15.78 3.31 -2.58
N GLU A 69 15.67 3.59 -1.27
CA GLU A 69 14.87 2.81 -0.33
C GLU A 69 13.35 2.82 -0.63
N LEU A 70 12.82 3.94 -1.15
CA LEU A 70 11.40 4.05 -1.53
C LEU A 70 11.06 3.15 -2.73
N ASP A 71 12.04 2.88 -3.59
CA ASP A 71 11.87 2.03 -4.78
C ASP A 71 11.87 0.55 -4.39
N LEU A 72 12.69 0.14 -3.41
CA LEU A 72 12.69 -1.24 -2.91
C LEU A 72 11.38 -1.61 -2.20
N TYR A 73 10.84 -0.71 -1.37
CA TYR A 73 9.54 -0.93 -0.72
C TYR A 73 8.43 -1.11 -1.77
N THR A 74 8.36 -0.19 -2.73
CA THR A 74 7.34 -0.19 -3.79
C THR A 74 7.45 -1.44 -4.66
N PHE A 75 8.68 -1.88 -4.96
CA PHE A 75 8.91 -3.12 -5.67
C PHE A 75 8.39 -4.34 -4.91
N LEU A 76 8.79 -4.50 -3.65
CA LEU A 76 8.36 -5.65 -2.84
C LEU A 76 6.85 -5.65 -2.62
N LEU A 77 6.24 -4.48 -2.45
CA LEU A 77 4.79 -4.34 -2.40
C LEU A 77 4.16 -4.79 -3.72
N THR A 78 4.72 -4.40 -4.86
CA THR A 78 4.24 -4.80 -6.19
C THR A 78 4.31 -6.31 -6.37
N VAL A 79 5.44 -6.93 -6.03
CA VAL A 79 5.61 -8.39 -6.04
C VAL A 79 4.58 -9.06 -5.12
N TYR A 80 4.36 -8.52 -3.93
CA TYR A 80 3.37 -9.05 -3.00
C TYR A 80 1.95 -8.97 -3.56
N LYS A 81 1.58 -7.86 -4.22
CA LYS A 81 0.27 -7.73 -4.87
C LYS A 81 0.10 -8.71 -6.04
N VAL A 82 1.14 -8.90 -6.85
CA VAL A 82 1.15 -9.93 -7.92
C VAL A 82 0.98 -11.33 -7.32
N LEU A 83 1.61 -11.61 -6.18
CA LEU A 83 1.46 -12.89 -5.48
C LEU A 83 0.00 -13.10 -5.05
N LEU A 84 -0.62 -12.10 -4.44
CA LEU A 84 -2.03 -12.15 -4.03
C LEU A 84 -2.96 -12.36 -5.22
N PHE A 85 -2.74 -11.62 -6.31
CA PHE A 85 -3.47 -11.79 -7.56
C PHE A 85 -3.35 -13.23 -8.09
N LYS A 86 -2.15 -13.80 -8.15
CA LYS A 86 -1.93 -15.18 -8.61
C LYS A 86 -2.59 -16.25 -7.74
N TYR A 87 -2.68 -16.03 -6.43
CA TYR A 87 -3.31 -16.98 -5.52
C TYR A 87 -4.83 -16.87 -5.46
N THR A 88 -5.39 -15.69 -5.71
CA THR A 88 -6.83 -15.41 -5.49
C THR A 88 -7.61 -15.19 -6.79
N GLY A 89 -6.94 -14.83 -7.89
CA GLY A 89 -7.57 -14.35 -9.12
C GLY A 89 -8.28 -13.01 -8.97
N GLN A 90 -8.13 -12.30 -7.84
CA GLN A 90 -8.78 -11.02 -7.59
C GLN A 90 -7.97 -9.89 -8.22
N GLU A 91 -8.58 -9.14 -9.14
CA GLU A 91 -7.97 -7.98 -9.78
C GLU A 91 -7.84 -6.78 -8.82
N ASP A 92 -8.78 -6.61 -7.90
CA ASP A 92 -8.80 -5.52 -6.91
C ASP A 92 -8.06 -5.92 -5.63
N ILE A 93 -6.81 -5.47 -5.50
CA ILE A 93 -5.91 -5.84 -4.39
C ILE A 93 -5.62 -4.64 -3.48
N THR A 94 -6.13 -4.74 -2.26
CA THR A 94 -5.82 -3.80 -1.17
C THR A 94 -4.88 -4.42 -0.15
N VAL A 95 -3.74 -3.77 0.07
CA VAL A 95 -2.75 -4.16 1.10
C VAL A 95 -2.66 -3.05 2.14
N ALA A 96 -2.85 -3.41 3.41
CA ALA A 96 -2.65 -2.52 4.53
C ALA A 96 -1.17 -2.42 4.89
N SER A 97 -0.58 -1.23 4.79
CA SER A 97 0.81 -0.97 5.20
C SER A 97 0.86 -0.14 6.47
N PRO A 98 1.77 -0.43 7.43
CA PRO A 98 2.07 0.52 8.49
C PRO A 98 2.61 1.82 7.89
N VAL A 99 2.26 2.95 8.52
CA VAL A 99 2.79 4.26 8.13
C VAL A 99 4.24 4.39 8.56
N ILE A 100 5.10 4.77 7.63
CA ILE A 100 6.51 5.06 7.88
C ILE A 100 6.68 6.58 8.02
N GLY A 101 7.22 7.03 9.15
CA GLY A 101 7.47 8.46 9.43
C GLY A 101 6.51 9.09 10.43
N GLU A 102 6.96 10.16 11.09
CA GLU A 102 6.23 10.82 12.19
C GLU A 102 5.41 12.04 11.76
N ASN A 103 5.37 12.34 10.45
CA ASN A 103 4.79 13.58 9.93
C ASN A 103 3.28 13.70 10.24
N CYS A 104 2.59 12.57 10.46
CA CYS A 104 1.19 12.59 10.83
C CYS A 104 0.76 11.41 11.70
N LYS A 105 -0.13 11.67 12.68
CA LYS A 105 -0.63 10.65 13.61
C LYS A 105 -2.07 10.20 13.34
N ALA A 106 -2.70 10.71 12.28
CA ALA A 106 -4.09 10.40 11.96
C ALA A 106 -4.31 8.92 11.64
N ASN A 107 -3.35 8.28 10.96
CA ASN A 107 -3.43 6.89 10.57
C ASN A 107 -2.20 6.11 11.04
N ARG A 108 -2.40 4.91 11.59
CA ARG A 108 -1.31 3.96 11.90
C ARG A 108 -1.07 2.99 10.75
N ILE A 109 -2.07 2.81 9.91
CA ILE A 109 -2.12 1.90 8.77
C ILE A 109 -2.74 2.65 7.61
N ILE A 110 -2.18 2.48 6.41
CA ILE A 110 -2.69 3.04 5.17
C ILE A 110 -3.07 1.88 4.22
N PRO A 111 -4.30 1.86 3.68
CA PRO A 111 -4.68 0.93 2.64
C PRO A 111 -4.11 1.39 1.29
N LEU A 112 -3.34 0.52 0.66
CA LEU A 112 -2.79 0.71 -0.67
C LEU A 112 -3.58 -0.18 -1.62
N ARG A 113 -4.50 0.40 -2.37
CA ARG A 113 -5.40 -0.29 -3.30
C ARG A 113 -4.96 -0.09 -4.74
N ASP A 114 -4.77 -1.19 -5.46
CA ASP A 114 -4.43 -1.19 -6.88
C ASP A 114 -5.24 -2.27 -7.61
N PHE A 115 -5.56 -2.00 -8.88
CA PHE A 115 -6.16 -2.97 -9.78
C PHE A 115 -5.07 -3.63 -10.62
N ILE A 116 -5.11 -4.96 -10.75
CA ILE A 116 -4.20 -5.76 -11.57
C ILE A 116 -5.03 -6.40 -12.68
N GLU A 117 -4.83 -5.90 -13.90
CA GLU A 117 -5.45 -6.43 -15.12
C GLU A 117 -4.58 -7.58 -15.67
N ASP A 118 -5.17 -8.61 -16.28
CA ASP A 118 -4.44 -9.77 -16.83
C ASP A 118 -3.30 -9.39 -17.79
N GLU A 119 -3.46 -8.29 -18.52
CA GLU A 119 -2.58 -7.86 -19.62
C GLU A 119 -1.51 -6.84 -19.16
N ILE A 120 -1.53 -6.42 -17.89
CA ILE A 120 -0.61 -5.39 -17.39
C ILE A 120 0.82 -5.94 -17.30
N THR A 121 1.79 -5.17 -17.80
CA THR A 121 3.20 -5.54 -17.59
C THR A 121 3.64 -5.22 -16.16
N PHE A 122 4.69 -5.90 -15.70
CA PHE A 122 5.22 -5.64 -14.36
C PHE A 122 5.68 -4.17 -14.20
N ASP A 123 6.33 -3.59 -15.20
CA ASP A 123 6.80 -2.20 -15.14
C ASP A 123 5.65 -1.19 -15.05
N GLN A 124 4.56 -1.45 -15.78
CA GLN A 124 3.35 -0.63 -15.71
C GLN A 124 2.69 -0.73 -14.33
N LEU A 125 2.58 -1.95 -13.80
CA LEU A 125 2.03 -2.17 -12.47
C LEU A 125 2.90 -1.51 -11.40
N LEU A 126 4.22 -1.60 -11.51
CA LEU A 126 5.13 -0.96 -10.58
C LEU A 126 4.96 0.56 -10.55
N GLY A 127 4.87 1.19 -11.73
CA GLY A 127 4.59 2.63 -11.81
C GLY A 127 3.24 3.01 -11.19
N ARG A 128 2.22 2.16 -11.36
CA ARG A 128 0.90 2.34 -10.73
C ARG A 128 0.98 2.26 -9.21
N VAL A 129 1.66 1.23 -8.69
CA VAL A 129 1.85 1.05 -7.24
C VAL A 129 2.68 2.21 -6.66
N ALA A 130 3.72 2.68 -7.36
CA ALA A 130 4.50 3.85 -6.95
C ALA A 130 3.64 5.10 -6.79
N ASN A 131 2.76 5.37 -7.76
CA ASN A 131 1.81 6.47 -7.68
C ASN A 131 0.83 6.29 -6.52
N THR A 132 0.27 5.09 -6.34
CA THR A 132 -0.62 4.78 -5.21
C THR A 132 0.07 5.01 -3.86
N VAL A 133 1.34 4.61 -3.71
CA VAL A 133 2.13 4.86 -2.50
C VAL A 133 2.27 6.37 -2.28
N ASN A 134 2.76 7.11 -3.27
CA ASN A 134 2.97 8.56 -3.15
C ASN A 134 1.68 9.31 -2.80
N GLU A 135 0.60 9.05 -3.54
CA GLU A 135 -0.72 9.65 -3.27
C GLU A 135 -1.21 9.32 -1.85
N ALA A 136 -1.06 8.07 -1.41
CA ALA A 136 -1.51 7.67 -0.08
C ALA A 136 -0.73 8.38 1.03
N TYR A 137 0.59 8.56 0.86
CA TYR A 137 1.44 9.30 1.80
C TYR A 137 1.20 10.82 1.77
N GLU A 138 0.85 11.40 0.62
CA GLU A 138 0.42 12.81 0.55
C GLU A 138 -0.88 13.07 1.31
N ASN A 139 -1.77 12.07 1.36
CA ASN A 139 -3.09 12.16 2.01
C ASN A 139 -3.12 11.51 3.41
N GLN A 140 -1.97 11.08 3.95
CA GLN A 140 -1.88 10.30 5.20
C GLN A 140 -2.38 11.02 6.44
N CYS A 141 -2.51 12.35 6.38
CA CYS A 141 -2.97 13.18 7.48
C CYS A 141 -4.48 13.22 7.67
N TYR A 142 -5.25 12.74 6.71
CA TYR A 142 -6.69 12.69 6.83
C TYR A 142 -7.12 11.37 7.50
N PRO A 143 -7.94 11.39 8.58
CA PRO A 143 -8.38 10.17 9.26
C PRO A 143 -9.20 9.27 8.33
N ILE A 144 -8.67 8.09 7.99
CA ILE A 144 -9.33 7.15 7.06
C ILE A 144 -10.62 6.59 7.69
N SER A 145 -10.71 6.58 9.03
CA SER A 145 -11.93 6.21 9.77
C SER A 145 -13.14 7.07 9.42
N ASP A 146 -12.94 8.30 8.93
CA ASP A 146 -14.03 9.22 8.63
C ASP A 146 -14.70 8.92 7.28
N VAL A 147 -14.04 8.09 6.46
CA VAL A 147 -14.49 7.71 5.10
C VAL A 147 -14.75 6.22 4.97
N VAL A 148 -14.12 5.39 5.81
CA VAL A 148 -14.37 3.96 5.89
C VAL A 148 -15.43 3.69 6.94
N ILE A 149 -16.68 3.53 6.51
CA ILE A 149 -17.76 3.04 7.37
C ILE A 149 -17.63 1.52 7.42
N CYS A 150 -17.52 0.98 8.65
CA CYS A 150 -17.28 -0.42 9.00
C CYS A 150 -17.60 -1.45 7.91
N TRP A 151 -16.57 -2.17 7.48
CA TRP A 151 -16.69 -3.42 6.75
C TRP A 151 -17.28 -4.43 7.75
N ALA A 152 -18.59 -4.60 7.71
CA ALA A 152 -19.31 -5.60 8.48
C ALA A 152 -19.22 -6.96 7.80
#